data_AF-A0A4Y1ZNB8-F1
#
_entry.id   AF-A0A4Y1ZNB8-F1
#
_cell.length_a   1.000
_cell.length_b   1.000
_cell.length_c   1.000
_cell.angle_alpha   90.00
_cell.angle_beta   90.00
_cell.angle_gamma   90.00
#
_symmetry.space_group_name_H-M   'P 1'
#
loop_
_entity.id
_entity.type
_entity.pdbx_description
1 polymer ?
#
loop_
_entity_poly.entity_id
_entity_poly.type
_entity_poly.pdbx_seq_one_letter_code
_entity_poly.pdbx_strand_id
1 'polypeptide(L)'
;KQIVSIIYGLCSNSKAQVLSRTEVPLLTLALKLAKEPPAFAIRSNEYQDGHDVAKESKRPRLDPSANILEQLMTPMVDTQSAQKQEGPVEVVDKDGDTTIIHIPDPSQECKVLLLAKNKLALQVLNGVDVLLDTCLQLPSIVQYTSKLQESLDGKGLLLPTTTADAVRISGTYKALSCDIQIINEALSLPVLEPLSEERIIKVLKITLSCLYASITVATSNSILGLSSGPQLKGSNAKDDENENYSVSIVETSVR
;
A
#
# COMPACT_ATOMS: atom_id res chain seq x y z
N LYS A 1 -6.12 -8.45 -4.45
CA LYS A 1 -4.75 -8.86 -4.03
C LYS A 1 -3.69 -7.94 -4.64
N GLN A 2 -3.43 -8.01 -5.95
CA GLN A 2 -2.37 -7.20 -6.60
C GLN A 2 -2.59 -5.67 -6.58
N ILE A 3 -3.84 -5.20 -6.50
CA ILE A 3 -4.15 -3.76 -6.43
C ILE A 3 -3.59 -3.10 -5.15
N VAL A 4 -3.61 -3.80 -4.00
CA VAL A 4 -3.09 -3.24 -2.74
C VAL A 4 -1.57 -3.07 -2.81
N SER A 5 -0.86 -4.07 -3.34
CA SER A 5 0.59 -3.98 -3.59
C SER A 5 0.94 -2.85 -4.57
N ILE A 6 0.13 -2.64 -5.62
CA ILE A 6 0.30 -1.52 -6.54
C ILE A 6 0.12 -0.17 -5.81
N ILE A 7 -0.94 -0.02 -5.01
CA ILE A 7 -1.17 1.19 -4.21
C ILE A 7 0.00 1.43 -3.24
N TYR A 8 0.48 0.38 -2.58
CA TYR A 8 1.63 0.42 -1.70
C TYR A 8 2.89 0.91 -2.40
N GLY A 9 3.23 0.35 -3.56
CA GLY A 9 4.37 0.79 -4.37
C GLY A 9 4.25 2.23 -4.88
N LEU A 10 3.03 2.71 -5.17
CA LEU A 10 2.79 4.08 -5.62
C LEU A 10 2.79 5.11 -4.48
N CYS A 11 2.56 4.67 -3.23
CA CYS A 11 2.40 5.55 -2.06
C CYS A 11 3.54 5.43 -1.03
N SER A 12 4.46 4.47 -1.16
CA SER A 12 5.61 4.27 -0.26
C SER A 12 6.96 4.50 -0.95
N ASN A 13 7.89 5.20 -0.28
CA ASN A 13 9.26 5.47 -0.78
C ASN A 13 10.23 4.31 -0.49
N SER A 14 9.73 3.08 -0.37
CA SER A 14 10.62 1.95 -0.08
C SER A 14 11.55 1.73 -1.27
N LYS A 15 12.87 1.88 -1.05
CA LYS A 15 13.93 1.79 -2.06
C LYS A 15 13.93 0.48 -2.88
N ALA A 16 13.14 -0.51 -2.47
CA ALA A 16 13.10 -1.86 -3.02
C ALA A 16 11.91 -2.17 -3.95
N GLN A 17 10.90 -1.31 -4.07
CA GLN A 17 9.64 -1.71 -4.72
C GLN A 17 9.33 -0.88 -5.98
N VAL A 18 9.97 -1.26 -7.07
CA VAL A 18 9.47 -0.98 -8.42
C VAL A 18 8.32 -1.95 -8.68
N LEU A 19 7.22 -1.48 -9.27
CA LEU A 19 6.13 -2.35 -9.72
C LEU A 19 6.71 -3.53 -10.51
N SER A 20 6.37 -4.74 -10.09
CA SER A 20 6.83 -5.96 -10.74
C SER A 20 6.32 -6.04 -12.18
N ARG A 21 6.96 -6.87 -13.00
CA ARG A 21 6.55 -7.08 -14.41
C ARG A 21 5.10 -7.55 -14.56
N THR A 22 4.51 -8.14 -13.53
CA THR A 22 3.11 -8.58 -13.51
C THR A 22 2.15 -7.48 -13.04
N GLU A 23 2.62 -6.51 -12.27
CA GLU A 23 1.82 -5.38 -11.77
C GLU A 23 1.66 -4.27 -12.79
N VAL A 24 2.67 -4.01 -13.63
CA VAL A 24 2.60 -2.96 -14.66
C VAL A 24 1.45 -3.18 -15.66
N PRO A 25 1.26 -4.39 -16.25
CA PRO A 25 0.11 -4.65 -17.11
C PRO A 25 -1.22 -4.54 -16.37
N LEU A 26 -1.27 -4.94 -15.10
CA LEU A 26 -2.49 -4.86 -14.30
C LEU A 26 -2.87 -3.40 -14.00
N LEU A 27 -1.90 -2.57 -13.62
CA LEU A 27 -2.10 -1.14 -13.45
C LEU A 27 -2.58 -0.51 -14.75
N THR A 28 -1.97 -0.87 -15.89
CA THR A 28 -2.40 -0.38 -17.21
C THR A 28 -3.86 -0.74 -17.49
N LEU A 29 -4.26 -1.98 -17.19
CA LEU A 29 -5.64 -2.41 -17.36
C LEU A 29 -6.60 -1.66 -16.42
N ALA A 30 -6.20 -1.50 -15.15
CA ALA A 30 -7.00 -0.76 -14.17
C ALA A 30 -7.22 0.69 -14.60
N LEU A 31 -6.18 1.37 -15.09
CA LEU A 31 -6.27 2.73 -15.63
C LEU A 31 -7.17 2.80 -16.87
N LYS A 32 -7.12 1.81 -17.76
CA LYS A 32 -8.00 1.75 -18.95
C LYS A 32 -9.48 1.55 -18.59
N LEU A 33 -9.76 0.87 -17.49
CA LEU A 33 -11.12 0.58 -17.02
C LEU A 33 -11.65 1.64 -16.05
N ALA A 34 -10.77 2.48 -15.51
CA ALA A 34 -11.15 3.53 -14.59
C ALA A 34 -12.00 4.57 -15.31
N LYS A 35 -13.15 4.93 -14.72
CA LYS A 35 -13.87 6.13 -15.09
C LYS A 35 -13.09 7.31 -14.51
N GLU A 36 -12.85 8.33 -15.33
CA GLU A 36 -12.18 9.55 -14.88
C GLU A 36 -12.92 10.11 -13.65
N PRO A 37 -12.24 10.29 -12.50
CA PRO A 37 -12.87 10.89 -11.35
C PRO A 37 -13.24 12.34 -11.71
N PRO A 38 -14.42 12.84 -11.28
CA PRO A 38 -14.87 14.19 -11.60
C PRO A 38 -13.89 15.28 -11.12
N ALA A 39 -13.02 14.98 -10.15
CA ALA A 39 -11.94 15.86 -9.71
C ALA A 39 -10.84 16.11 -10.77
N PHE A 40 -10.71 15.23 -11.76
CA PHE A 40 -9.76 15.37 -12.88
C PHE A 40 -10.42 15.90 -14.15
N ALA A 41 -11.71 16.21 -14.13
CA ALA A 41 -12.42 16.86 -15.24
C ALA A 41 -12.05 18.35 -15.42
N ILE A 42 -10.88 18.78 -14.93
CA ILE A 42 -10.40 20.15 -15.05
C ILE A 42 -9.77 20.34 -16.45
N ARG A 43 -10.61 20.93 -17.32
CA ARG A 43 -10.29 21.80 -18.46
C ARG A 43 -9.51 21.19 -19.64
N SER A 44 -10.15 20.29 -20.39
CA SER A 44 -9.86 20.18 -21.83
C SER A 44 -10.70 21.12 -22.71
N ASN A 45 -11.53 22.01 -22.12
CA ASN A 45 -12.56 22.75 -22.86
C ASN A 45 -12.37 24.27 -22.97
N GLU A 46 -11.15 24.81 -22.84
CA GLU A 46 -10.88 26.25 -23.08
C GLU A 46 -9.94 26.54 -24.26
N TYR A 47 -9.88 25.65 -25.26
CA TYR A 47 -9.27 26.00 -26.56
C TYR A 47 -10.20 25.60 -27.71
N GLN A 48 -11.26 26.37 -27.87
CA GLN A 48 -11.89 26.50 -29.18
C GLN A 48 -12.27 27.95 -29.43
N ASP A 49 -11.46 28.54 -30.30
CA ASP A 49 -11.75 29.67 -31.19
C ASP A 49 -11.84 31.09 -30.60
N GLY A 50 -11.05 31.99 -31.18
CA GLY A 50 -10.99 33.41 -30.82
C GLY A 50 -9.61 34.03 -31.01
N HIS A 51 -9.35 34.51 -32.24
CA HIS A 51 -8.27 35.44 -32.60
C HIS A 51 -7.90 36.46 -31.51
N ASP A 52 -6.61 36.60 -31.17
CA ASP A 52 -5.86 37.85 -31.40
C ASP A 52 -4.34 37.68 -31.18
N VAL A 53 -3.56 38.38 -32.00
CA VAL A 53 -2.09 38.29 -32.07
C VAL A 53 -1.46 39.24 -31.05
N ALA A 54 -0.80 38.71 -30.02
CA ALA A 54 0.07 39.49 -29.16
C ALA A 54 1.37 38.74 -28.82
N LYS A 55 2.43 39.14 -29.54
CA LYS A 55 3.89 38.89 -29.34
C LYS A 55 4.28 38.03 -28.14
N GLU A 56 4.58 36.76 -28.38
CA GLU A 56 5.38 35.95 -27.46
C GLU A 56 6.83 36.42 -27.45
N SER A 57 7.27 36.92 -26.30
CA SER A 57 8.69 37.10 -26.00
C SER A 57 9.33 35.72 -25.85
N LYS A 58 10.45 35.53 -26.56
CA LYS A 58 11.23 34.29 -26.64
C LYS A 58 11.42 33.62 -25.27
N ARG A 59 10.72 32.50 -25.01
CA ARG A 59 11.13 31.53 -23.97
C ARG A 59 12.23 30.63 -24.53
N PRO A 60 13.25 30.26 -23.74
CA PRO A 60 14.31 29.38 -24.20
C PRO A 60 13.71 28.00 -24.48
N ARG A 61 14.12 27.45 -25.62
CA ARG A 61 13.65 26.20 -26.21
C ARG A 61 14.01 25.02 -25.29
N LEU A 62 13.15 24.70 -24.32
CA LEU A 62 13.29 23.51 -23.49
C LEU A 62 13.11 22.26 -24.37
N ASP A 63 13.94 21.25 -24.09
CA ASP A 63 13.98 19.95 -24.77
C ASP A 63 12.56 19.33 -24.83
N PRO A 64 12.10 18.75 -25.95
CA PRO A 64 10.79 18.10 -26.05
C PRO A 64 10.52 17.07 -24.94
N SER A 65 11.56 16.42 -24.40
CA SER A 65 11.43 15.53 -23.24
C SER A 65 11.01 16.28 -21.97
N ALA A 66 11.51 17.50 -21.75
CA ALA A 66 11.15 18.36 -20.63
C ALA A 66 9.72 18.90 -20.78
N ASN A 67 9.27 19.18 -22.01
CA ASN A 67 7.90 19.63 -22.26
C ASN A 67 6.86 18.50 -22.08
N ILE A 68 7.20 17.25 -22.45
CA ILE A 68 6.37 16.07 -22.18
C ILE A 68 6.33 15.80 -20.67
N LEU A 69 7.48 15.86 -19.99
CA LEU A 69 7.55 15.74 -18.54
C LEU A 69 6.71 16.84 -17.86
N GLU A 70 6.85 18.09 -18.30
CA GLU A 70 6.07 19.22 -17.80
C GLU A 70 4.58 18.97 -18.01
N GLN A 71 4.13 18.56 -19.20
CA GLN A 71 2.73 18.21 -19.47
C GLN A 71 2.21 17.04 -18.61
N LEU A 72 3.04 16.02 -18.37
CA LEU A 72 2.71 14.90 -17.48
C LEU A 72 2.70 15.31 -15.99
N MET A 73 3.49 16.32 -15.62
CA MET A 73 3.56 16.85 -14.26
C MET A 73 2.60 18.02 -14.01
N THR A 74 2.07 18.67 -15.05
CA THR A 74 1.18 19.84 -14.97
C THR A 74 -0.05 19.56 -14.07
N PRO A 75 -0.74 18.39 -14.17
CA PRO A 75 -1.84 18.08 -13.25
C PRO A 75 -1.38 17.92 -11.78
N MET A 76 -0.09 17.72 -11.53
CA MET A 76 0.49 17.61 -10.17
C MET A 76 0.84 18.96 -9.54
N VAL A 77 1.05 20.01 -10.34
CA VAL A 77 1.50 21.34 -9.89
C VAL A 77 0.33 22.21 -9.41
N ASP A 78 -0.88 22.07 -10.00
CA ASP A 78 -2.03 22.95 -9.76
C ASP A 78 -2.62 22.90 -8.33
N THR A 79 -2.22 21.94 -7.48
CA THR A 79 -2.64 21.92 -6.06
C THR A 79 -1.70 22.67 -5.12
N GLN A 80 -0.64 23.33 -5.61
CA GLN A 80 0.31 24.07 -4.77
C GLN A 80 -0.11 25.52 -4.42
N SER A 81 -1.29 26.00 -4.82
CA SER A 81 -1.70 27.39 -4.53
C SER A 81 -2.06 27.68 -3.06
N ALA A 82 -1.56 26.92 -2.08
CA ALA A 82 -1.77 27.17 -0.66
C ALA A 82 -0.50 27.38 0.19
N GLN A 83 0.71 27.19 -0.33
CA GLN A 83 1.93 27.57 0.41
C GLN A 83 2.94 28.27 -0.50
N LYS A 84 2.98 29.59 -0.33
CA LYS A 84 4.01 30.49 -0.87
C LYS A 84 5.34 30.09 -0.22
N GLN A 85 6.23 29.42 -0.95
CA GLN A 85 7.66 29.41 -0.62
C GLN A 85 8.36 30.33 -1.62
N GLU A 86 8.99 31.36 -1.06
CA GLU A 86 9.83 32.33 -1.74
C GLU A 86 10.95 31.62 -2.52
N GLY A 87 11.23 32.15 -3.71
CA GLY A 87 12.31 31.67 -4.57
C GLY A 87 13.69 31.86 -3.95
N PRO A 88 14.75 31.34 -4.60
CA PRO A 88 16.10 31.39 -4.08
C PRO A 88 16.57 32.84 -3.93
N VAL A 89 16.91 33.24 -2.70
CA VAL A 89 17.66 34.46 -2.43
C VAL A 89 19.13 34.17 -2.76
N GLU A 90 19.65 34.80 -3.81
CA GLU A 90 21.09 34.88 -4.05
C GLU A 90 21.73 35.68 -2.90
N VAL A 91 22.42 34.99 -1.99
CA VAL A 91 23.39 35.60 -1.10
C VAL A 91 24.77 35.38 -1.68
N VAL A 92 25.30 36.43 -2.31
CA VAL A 92 26.73 36.54 -2.63
C VAL A 92 27.46 36.72 -1.32
N ASP A 93 28.03 35.64 -0.77
CA ASP A 93 29.02 35.77 0.30
C ASP A 93 30.41 35.98 -0.30
N LYS A 94 31.14 36.88 0.35
CA LYS A 94 32.37 37.47 -0.14
C LYS A 94 33.56 36.84 0.57
N ASP A 95 33.62 35.52 0.64
CA ASP A 95 34.83 34.80 1.03
C ASP A 95 34.83 33.41 0.39
N GLY A 96 35.99 33.01 -0.13
CA GLY A 96 36.14 31.90 -1.07
C GLY A 96 36.02 30.51 -0.43
N ASP A 97 34.95 30.23 0.30
CA ASP A 97 34.68 28.90 0.83
C ASP A 97 33.58 28.21 0.02
N THR A 98 33.95 27.13 -0.66
CA THR A 98 33.07 26.40 -1.56
C THR A 98 32.16 25.50 -0.74
N THR A 99 31.07 26.05 -0.19
CA THR A 99 29.99 25.22 0.33
C THR A 99 29.35 24.50 -0.86
N ILE A 100 29.55 23.19 -0.93
CA ILE A 100 28.81 22.33 -1.86
C ILE A 100 27.35 22.41 -1.43
N ILE A 101 26.60 23.31 -2.04
CA ILE A 101 25.14 23.26 -2.03
C ILE A 101 24.80 21.99 -2.79
N HIS A 102 24.35 20.96 -2.06
CA HIS A 102 23.80 19.76 -2.69
C HIS A 102 22.56 20.19 -3.44
N ILE A 103 22.69 20.43 -4.75
CA ILE A 103 21.55 20.55 -5.66
C ILE A 103 20.88 19.18 -5.62
N PRO A 104 19.64 19.04 -5.11
CA PRO A 104 18.94 17.77 -5.13
C PRO A 104 18.80 17.33 -6.59
N ASP A 105 18.98 16.04 -6.86
CA ASP A 105 18.72 15.48 -8.18
C ASP A 105 17.24 15.74 -8.52
N PRO A 106 16.91 16.48 -9.61
CA PRO A 106 15.53 16.78 -9.98
C PRO A 106 14.67 15.52 -10.14
N SER A 107 15.28 14.36 -10.44
CA SER A 107 14.59 13.08 -10.50
C SER A 107 14.11 12.58 -9.13
N GLN A 108 14.82 12.93 -8.04
CA GLN A 108 14.44 12.59 -6.66
C GLN A 108 13.32 13.51 -6.17
N GLU A 109 13.39 14.81 -6.46
CA GLU A 109 12.34 15.77 -6.11
C GLU A 109 11.00 15.40 -6.77
N CYS A 110 11.03 15.04 -8.06
CA CYS A 110 9.84 14.58 -8.79
C CYS A 110 9.22 13.33 -8.14
N LYS A 111 10.05 12.36 -7.70
CA LYS A 111 9.57 11.15 -7.01
C LYS A 111 8.90 11.48 -5.69
N VAL A 112 9.51 12.34 -4.88
CA VAL A 112 8.96 12.74 -3.58
C VAL A 112 7.63 13.49 -3.77
N LEU A 113 7.56 14.39 -4.76
CA LEU A 113 6.34 15.10 -5.10
C LEU A 113 5.22 14.15 -5.54
N LEU A 114 5.52 13.23 -6.47
CA LEU A 114 4.54 12.26 -6.96
C LEU A 114 4.02 11.36 -5.83
N LEU A 115 4.91 10.93 -4.93
CA LEU A 115 4.53 10.16 -3.75
C LEU A 115 3.56 10.93 -2.85
N ALA A 116 3.87 12.19 -2.54
CA ALA A 116 3.02 13.04 -1.72
C ALA A 116 1.64 13.24 -2.36
N LYS A 117 1.59 13.41 -3.69
CA LYS A 117 0.35 13.58 -4.44
C LYS A 117 -0.50 12.32 -4.48
N ASN A 118 0.12 11.15 -4.65
CA ASN A 118 -0.59 9.88 -4.59
C ASN A 118 -1.23 9.66 -3.21
N LYS A 119 -0.50 9.96 -2.12
CA LYS A 119 -1.03 9.90 -0.76
C LYS A 119 -2.24 10.82 -0.58
N LEU A 120 -2.11 12.08 -1.00
CA LEU A 120 -3.18 13.07 -0.87
C LEU A 120 -4.40 12.71 -1.71
N ALA A 121 -4.21 12.25 -2.94
CA ALA A 121 -5.31 11.79 -3.80
C ALA A 121 -6.06 10.61 -3.17
N LEU A 122 -5.33 9.66 -2.58
CA LEU A 122 -5.93 8.51 -1.89
C LEU A 122 -6.74 8.96 -0.66
N GLN A 123 -6.26 9.95 0.08
CA GLN A 123 -6.98 10.53 1.22
C GLN A 123 -8.27 11.26 0.79
N VAL A 124 -8.18 12.13 -0.23
CA VAL A 124 -9.32 12.92 -0.74
C VAL A 124 -10.42 12.02 -1.31
N LEU A 125 -10.05 10.89 -1.90
CA LEU A 125 -11.00 9.92 -2.47
C LEU A 125 -11.52 8.89 -1.46
N ASN A 126 -11.29 9.08 -0.15
CA ASN A 126 -11.61 8.09 0.89
C ASN A 126 -11.06 6.69 0.58
N GLY A 127 -9.92 6.62 -0.10
CA GLY A 127 -9.29 5.37 -0.50
C GLY A 127 -8.86 4.51 0.69
N VAL A 128 -8.59 5.15 1.84
CA VAL A 128 -8.34 4.45 3.11
C VAL A 128 -9.53 3.61 3.54
N ASP A 129 -10.74 4.16 3.47
CA ASP A 129 -11.94 3.46 3.93
C ASP A 129 -12.24 2.25 3.02
N VAL A 130 -12.10 2.45 1.71
CA VAL A 130 -12.20 1.37 0.71
C VAL A 130 -11.15 0.29 0.96
N LEU A 131 -9.92 0.68 1.32
CA LEU A 131 -8.83 -0.26 1.58
C LEU A 131 -9.10 -1.09 2.84
N LEU A 132 -9.50 -0.45 3.94
CA LEU A 132 -9.85 -1.13 5.19
C LEU A 132 -11.05 -2.06 5.00
N ASP A 133 -12.07 -1.63 4.24
CA ASP A 133 -13.23 -2.46 3.92
C ASP A 133 -12.83 -3.67 3.06
N THR A 134 -11.90 -3.48 2.11
CA THR A 134 -11.34 -4.58 1.30
C THR A 134 -10.58 -5.58 2.18
N CYS A 135 -9.79 -5.10 3.15
CA CYS A 135 -9.09 -5.96 4.11
C CYS A 135 -10.06 -6.77 4.98
N LEU A 136 -11.15 -6.16 5.44
CA LEU A 136 -12.21 -6.83 6.20
C LEU A 136 -12.97 -7.87 5.37
N GLN A 137 -13.00 -7.72 4.04
CA GLN A 137 -13.66 -8.64 3.11
C GLN A 137 -12.75 -9.77 2.61
N LEU A 138 -11.48 -9.82 3.04
CA LEU A 138 -10.60 -10.94 2.70
C LEU A 138 -11.16 -12.25 3.29
N PRO A 139 -11.22 -13.36 2.51
CA PRO A 139 -11.91 -14.57 2.94
C PRO A 139 -11.44 -15.13 4.28
N SER A 140 -10.12 -15.10 4.52
CA SER A 140 -9.55 -15.58 5.79
C SER A 140 -9.98 -14.67 6.94
N ILE A 141 -9.96 -13.36 6.74
CA ILE A 141 -10.31 -12.36 7.75
C ILE A 141 -11.79 -12.45 8.10
N VAL A 142 -12.68 -12.53 7.12
CA VAL A 142 -14.13 -12.71 7.38
C VAL A 142 -14.37 -13.93 8.27
N GLN A 143 -13.67 -15.03 8.02
CA GLN A 143 -13.80 -16.24 8.84
C GLN A 143 -13.31 -16.01 10.28
N TYR A 144 -12.11 -15.44 10.46
CA TYR A 144 -11.54 -15.22 11.79
C TYR A 144 -12.26 -14.12 12.58
N THR A 145 -12.75 -13.09 11.91
CA THR A 145 -13.65 -12.08 12.49
C THR A 145 -14.92 -12.73 13.03
N SER A 146 -15.55 -13.63 12.26
CA SER A 146 -16.79 -14.28 12.68
C SER A 146 -16.56 -15.17 13.91
N LYS A 147 -15.47 -15.96 13.90
CA LYS A 147 -15.08 -16.79 15.06
C LYS A 147 -14.73 -15.94 16.29
N LEU A 148 -14.08 -14.80 16.10
CA LEU A 148 -13.78 -13.87 17.17
C LEU A 148 -15.06 -13.30 17.78
N GLN A 149 -16.01 -12.87 16.95
CA GLN A 149 -17.31 -12.39 17.42
C GLN A 149 -18.04 -13.45 18.25
N GLU A 150 -18.05 -14.69 17.77
CA GLU A 150 -18.62 -15.83 18.49
C GLU A 150 -17.95 -16.04 19.87
N SER A 151 -16.63 -15.86 19.96
CA SER A 151 -15.91 -15.91 21.23
C SER A 151 -16.27 -14.75 22.16
N LEU A 152 -16.47 -13.55 21.62
CA LEU A 152 -16.89 -12.36 22.39
C LEU A 152 -18.33 -12.50 22.90
N ASP A 153 -19.18 -13.22 22.17
CA ASP A 153 -20.56 -13.54 22.56
C ASP A 153 -20.64 -14.66 23.63
N GLY A 154 -19.50 -15.04 24.22
CA GLY A 154 -19.43 -15.96 25.37
C GLY A 154 -19.22 -17.43 25.02
N LYS A 155 -18.97 -17.78 23.76
CA LYS A 155 -18.67 -19.18 23.37
C LYS A 155 -17.22 -19.60 23.66
N GLY A 156 -16.39 -18.69 24.17
CA GLY A 156 -14.96 -18.92 24.40
C GLY A 156 -14.15 -19.00 23.10
N LEU A 157 -12.83 -19.06 23.23
CA LEU A 157 -11.92 -19.11 22.08
C LEU A 157 -12.04 -20.47 21.37
N LEU A 158 -12.46 -20.45 20.10
CA LEU A 158 -12.63 -21.63 19.26
C LEU A 158 -11.29 -22.07 18.62
N LEU A 159 -10.37 -22.53 19.47
CA LEU A 159 -9.07 -23.05 19.06
C LEU A 159 -9.17 -24.53 18.65
N PRO A 160 -8.29 -25.02 17.75
CA PRO A 160 -8.23 -26.44 17.43
C PRO A 160 -7.89 -27.24 18.68
N THR A 161 -8.61 -28.34 18.90
CA THR A 161 -8.37 -29.25 20.04
C THR A 161 -8.03 -30.66 19.59
N THR A 162 -8.23 -30.97 18.30
CA THR A 162 -7.95 -32.29 17.72
C THR A 162 -6.92 -32.19 16.60
N THR A 163 -6.18 -33.29 16.37
CA THR A 163 -5.26 -33.40 15.22
C THR A 163 -5.99 -33.20 13.89
N ALA A 164 -7.23 -33.68 13.76
CA ALA A 164 -8.03 -33.50 12.56
C ALA A 164 -8.35 -32.02 12.27
N ASP A 165 -8.64 -31.23 13.31
CA ASP A 165 -8.81 -29.79 13.16
C ASP A 165 -7.51 -29.10 12.77
N ALA A 166 -6.39 -29.50 13.38
CA ALA A 166 -5.09 -28.93 13.08
C ALA A 166 -4.66 -29.20 11.62
N VAL A 167 -4.86 -30.43 11.11
CA VAL A 167 -4.61 -30.78 9.69
C VAL A 167 -5.51 -29.96 8.74
N ARG A 168 -6.76 -29.70 9.13
CA ARG A 168 -7.67 -28.88 8.32
C ARG A 168 -7.21 -27.42 8.25
N ILE A 169 -6.76 -26.86 9.38
CA ILE A 169 -6.30 -25.47 9.47
C ILE A 169 -4.96 -25.33 8.73
N SER A 170 -4.05 -26.29 8.83
CA SER A 170 -2.77 -26.25 8.10
C SER A 170 -2.97 -26.13 6.59
N GLY A 171 -3.97 -26.82 6.03
CA GLY A 171 -4.35 -26.67 4.63
C GLY A 171 -4.73 -25.24 4.19
N THR A 172 -4.97 -24.32 5.13
CA THR A 172 -5.34 -22.91 4.86
C THR A 172 -4.19 -21.92 5.02
N TYR A 173 -3.04 -22.34 5.56
CA TYR A 173 -1.95 -21.42 5.93
C TYR A 173 -1.48 -20.56 4.75
N LYS A 174 -1.32 -21.14 3.56
CA LYS A 174 -0.90 -20.38 2.38
C LYS A 174 -1.86 -19.24 2.04
N ALA A 175 -3.17 -19.52 2.04
CA ALA A 175 -4.17 -18.50 1.74
C ALA A 175 -4.22 -17.40 2.82
N LEU A 176 -4.12 -17.81 4.09
CA LEU A 176 -4.08 -16.92 5.24
C LEU A 176 -2.83 -16.02 5.24
N SER A 177 -1.65 -16.59 4.98
CA SER A 177 -0.37 -15.87 4.85
C SER A 177 -0.47 -14.79 3.76
N CYS A 178 -1.02 -15.12 2.59
CA CYS A 178 -1.24 -14.15 1.54
C CYS A 178 -2.20 -13.02 1.94
N ASP A 179 -3.30 -13.33 2.65
CA ASP A 179 -4.26 -12.31 3.11
C ASP A 179 -3.63 -11.40 4.17
N ILE A 180 -2.84 -11.95 5.10
CA ILE A 180 -2.11 -11.18 6.13
C ILE A 180 -1.04 -10.29 5.49
N GLN A 181 -0.35 -10.74 4.45
CA GLN A 181 0.61 -9.91 3.73
C GLN A 181 -0.07 -8.68 3.11
N ILE A 182 -1.24 -8.87 2.47
CA ILE A 182 -2.03 -7.76 1.91
C ILE A 182 -2.43 -6.76 2.99
N ILE A 183 -2.84 -7.25 4.16
CA ILE A 183 -3.18 -6.41 5.31
C ILE A 183 -1.96 -5.63 5.80
N ASN A 184 -0.82 -6.30 5.94
CA ASN A 184 0.42 -5.65 6.36
C ASN A 184 0.84 -4.54 5.38
N GLU A 185 0.74 -4.78 4.07
CA GLU A 185 0.97 -3.75 3.04
C GLU A 185 -0.03 -2.59 3.17
N ALA A 186 -1.31 -2.89 3.37
CA ALA A 186 -2.35 -1.88 3.53
C ALA A 186 -2.16 -1.02 4.79
N LEU A 187 -1.83 -1.64 5.93
CA LEU A 187 -1.67 -0.95 7.21
C LEU A 187 -0.33 -0.21 7.32
N SER A 188 0.68 -0.63 6.55
CA SER A 188 1.98 0.07 6.46
C SER A 188 1.92 1.31 5.57
N LEU A 189 0.77 1.61 4.94
CA LEU A 189 0.63 2.80 4.13
C LEU A 189 0.65 4.06 4.99
N PRO A 190 1.48 5.06 4.67
CA PRO A 190 1.52 6.36 5.35
C PRO A 190 0.33 7.26 4.99
N VAL A 191 -0.83 6.68 4.64
CA VAL A 191 -2.05 7.36 4.20
C VAL A 191 -3.19 7.24 5.20
N LEU A 192 -3.02 6.43 6.26
CA LEU A 192 -4.06 6.18 7.25
C LEU A 192 -4.43 7.43 8.06
N GLU A 193 -3.56 8.44 8.13
CA GLU A 193 -3.84 9.69 8.82
C GLU A 193 -4.80 10.58 8.00
N PRO A 194 -5.82 11.20 8.63
CA PRO A 194 -6.18 11.14 10.03
C PRO A 194 -6.92 9.83 10.41
N LEU A 195 -6.51 9.22 11.51
CA LEU A 195 -7.22 8.09 12.14
C LEU A 195 -8.51 8.61 12.78
N SER A 196 -9.62 8.56 12.03
CA SER A 196 -10.96 8.76 12.61
C SER A 196 -11.34 7.58 13.52
N GLU A 197 -12.29 7.79 14.43
CA GLU A 197 -12.82 6.73 15.30
C GLU A 197 -13.28 5.51 14.49
N GLU A 198 -13.99 5.74 13.38
CA GLU A 198 -14.44 4.66 12.49
C GLU A 198 -13.26 3.86 11.91
N ARG A 199 -12.21 4.54 11.45
CA ARG A 199 -11.00 3.88 10.90
C ARG A 199 -10.28 3.09 11.98
N ILE A 200 -10.19 3.61 13.20
CA ILE A 200 -9.59 2.90 14.34
C ILE A 200 -10.35 1.60 14.62
N ILE A 201 -11.68 1.63 14.62
CA ILE A 201 -12.50 0.43 14.85
C ILE A 201 -12.25 -0.61 13.76
N LYS A 202 -12.18 -0.19 12.49
CA LYS A 202 -11.88 -1.10 11.37
C LYS A 202 -10.49 -1.71 11.49
N VAL A 203 -9.46 -0.90 11.78
CA VAL A 203 -8.09 -1.36 12.02
C VAL A 203 -8.05 -2.35 13.18
N LEU A 204 -8.67 -2.02 14.31
CA LEU A 204 -8.71 -2.90 15.49
C LEU A 204 -9.33 -4.25 15.17
N LYS A 205 -10.44 -4.26 14.42
CA LYS A 205 -11.13 -5.49 14.00
C LYS A 205 -10.26 -6.35 13.09
N ILE A 206 -9.53 -5.73 12.16
CA ILE A 206 -8.55 -6.41 11.31
C ILE A 206 -7.42 -7.00 12.17
N THR A 207 -6.80 -6.19 13.02
CA THR A 207 -5.66 -6.59 13.86
C THR A 207 -6.04 -7.73 14.82
N LEU A 208 -7.17 -7.64 15.51
CA LEU A 208 -7.65 -8.73 16.38
C LEU A 208 -7.93 -10.02 15.59
N SER A 209 -8.46 -9.90 14.36
CA SER A 209 -8.70 -11.07 13.51
C SER A 209 -7.38 -11.74 13.09
N CYS A 210 -6.36 -10.96 12.73
CA CYS A 210 -5.02 -11.47 12.43
C CYS A 210 -4.38 -12.11 13.66
N LEU A 211 -4.50 -11.50 14.84
CA LEU A 211 -3.97 -12.05 16.09
C LEU A 211 -4.65 -13.38 16.44
N TYR A 212 -5.98 -13.43 16.34
CA TYR A 212 -6.74 -14.66 16.57
C TYR A 212 -6.36 -15.77 15.58
N ALA A 213 -6.12 -15.42 14.31
CA ALA A 213 -5.61 -16.34 13.31
C ALA A 213 -4.21 -16.86 13.66
N SER A 214 -3.31 -15.98 14.09
CA SER A 214 -1.95 -16.31 14.54
C SER A 214 -1.96 -17.30 15.71
N ILE A 215 -2.78 -17.06 16.74
CA ILE A 215 -2.94 -17.97 17.88
C ILE A 215 -3.49 -19.33 17.41
N THR A 216 -4.48 -19.32 16.51
CA THR A 216 -5.07 -20.53 15.94
C THR A 216 -4.03 -21.37 15.19
N VAL A 217 -3.18 -20.72 14.38
CA VAL A 217 -2.09 -21.35 13.61
C VAL A 217 -1.01 -21.90 14.54
N ALA A 218 -0.58 -21.12 15.54
CA ALA A 218 0.40 -21.58 16.52
C ALA A 218 -0.10 -22.79 17.32
N THR A 219 -1.38 -22.79 17.71
CA THR A 219 -2.02 -23.91 18.40
C THR A 219 -2.10 -25.13 17.49
N SER A 220 -2.53 -24.95 16.24
CA SER A 220 -2.59 -26.00 15.22
C SER A 220 -1.22 -26.66 15.01
N ASN A 221 -0.16 -25.88 14.84
CA ASN A 221 1.21 -26.40 14.72
C ASN A 221 1.67 -27.14 15.97
N SER A 222 1.34 -26.63 17.16
CA SER A 222 1.69 -27.30 18.41
C SER A 222 1.06 -28.70 18.48
N ILE A 223 -0.21 -28.83 18.09
CA ILE A 223 -0.91 -30.12 18.04
C ILE A 223 -0.27 -31.07 17.01
N LEU A 224 0.05 -30.58 15.82
CA LEU A 224 0.70 -31.38 14.78
C LEU A 224 2.09 -31.84 15.22
N GLY A 225 2.88 -30.96 15.84
CA GLY A 225 4.21 -31.29 16.38
C GLY A 225 4.18 -32.36 17.46
N LEU A 226 3.15 -32.38 18.32
CA LEU A 226 2.97 -33.41 19.34
C LEU A 226 2.49 -34.75 18.76
N SER A 227 1.71 -34.72 17.66
CA SER A 227 1.22 -35.91 16.98
C SER A 227 2.29 -36.59 16.11
N SER A 228 3.28 -35.83 15.65
CA SER A 228 4.46 -36.31 14.96
C SER A 228 5.44 -36.89 15.98
N GLY A 229 5.30 -38.18 16.33
CA GLY A 229 6.34 -38.92 17.06
C GLY A 229 7.69 -38.85 16.33
N PRO A 230 8.81 -39.34 16.90
CA PRO A 230 10.16 -39.21 16.33
C PRO A 230 10.25 -39.89 14.95
N GLN A 231 9.84 -39.19 13.90
CA GLN A 231 9.85 -39.62 12.52
C GLN A 231 11.25 -39.35 12.00
N LEU A 232 11.94 -40.44 11.68
CA LEU A 232 13.17 -40.45 10.91
C LEU A 232 13.04 -39.49 9.72
N LYS A 233 14.00 -38.57 9.59
CA LYS A 233 14.24 -37.63 8.49
C LYS A 233 13.75 -38.16 7.13
N GLY A 234 12.48 -37.94 6.84
CA GLY A 234 11.90 -38.02 5.51
C GLY A 234 11.41 -36.61 5.21
N SER A 235 12.17 -35.86 4.44
CA SER A 235 11.87 -34.48 4.05
C SER A 235 10.57 -34.44 3.25
N ASN A 236 9.44 -34.20 3.92
CA ASN A 236 8.20 -33.86 3.25
C ASN A 236 8.22 -32.36 2.97
N ALA A 237 8.60 -31.98 1.75
CA ALA A 237 8.67 -30.58 1.32
C ALA A 237 7.38 -29.79 1.57
N LYS A 238 6.22 -30.46 1.59
CA LYS A 238 4.92 -29.84 1.91
C LYS A 238 4.77 -29.44 3.38
N ASP A 239 5.43 -30.16 4.28
CA ASP A 239 5.41 -29.87 5.72
C ASP A 239 6.33 -28.66 6.01
N ASP A 240 7.50 -28.62 5.36
CA ASP A 240 8.46 -27.51 5.44
C ASP A 240 7.86 -26.19 4.90
N GLU A 241 7.15 -26.22 3.76
CA GLU A 241 6.46 -25.04 3.22
C GLU A 241 5.37 -24.53 4.19
N ASN A 242 4.66 -25.46 4.82
CA ASN A 242 3.58 -25.14 5.73
C ASN A 242 4.10 -24.54 7.05
N GLU A 243 5.22 -25.06 7.55
CA GLU A 243 5.96 -24.47 8.66
C GLU A 243 6.41 -23.04 8.32
N ASN A 244 6.96 -22.81 7.14
CA ASN A 244 7.35 -21.47 6.70
C ASN A 244 6.16 -20.49 6.63
N TYR A 245 5.01 -20.92 6.10
CA TYR A 245 3.81 -20.07 6.11
C TYR A 245 3.33 -19.76 7.52
N SER A 246 3.40 -20.74 8.42
CA SER A 246 2.96 -20.55 9.80
C SER A 246 3.83 -19.55 10.57
N VAL A 247 5.16 -19.62 10.41
CA VAL A 247 6.10 -18.64 10.99
C VAL A 247 5.81 -17.26 10.41
N SER A 248 5.67 -17.15 9.09
CA SER A 248 5.35 -15.89 8.41
C SER A 248 4.03 -15.26 8.90
N ILE A 249 2.99 -16.07 9.11
CA ILE A 249 1.70 -15.63 9.66
C ILE A 249 1.89 -15.04 11.05
N VAL A 250 2.60 -15.74 11.93
CA VAL A 250 2.79 -15.33 13.33
C VAL A 250 3.61 -14.05 13.38
N GLU A 251 4.75 -14.00 12.69
CA GLU A 251 5.63 -12.83 12.67
C GLU A 251 4.95 -11.59 12.08
N THR A 252 4.21 -11.76 10.98
CA THR A 252 3.57 -10.62 10.30
C THR A 252 2.35 -10.11 11.06
N SER A 253 1.63 -10.97 11.78
CA SER A 253 0.46 -10.56 12.55
C SER A 253 0.81 -9.79 13.84
N VAL A 254 2.05 -9.93 14.32
CA VAL A 254 2.53 -9.31 15.58
C VAL A 254 3.34 -8.03 15.33
N ARG A 255 3.72 -7.76 14.07
CA ARG A 255 4.38 -6.53 13.65
C ARG A 255 3.39 -5.37 13.61
#